data_AF-M7N2X0-F1
#
_entry.id   AF-M7N2X0-F1
#
_cell.length_a   1.000
_cell.length_b   1.000
_cell.length_c   1.000
_cell.angle_alpha   90.00
_cell.angle_beta   90.00
_cell.angle_gamma   90.00
#
_symmetry.space_group_name_H-M   'P 1'
#
loop_
_entity.id
_entity.type
_entity.pdbx_description
1 polymer ?
#
loop_
_entity_poly.entity_id
_entity_poly.type
_entity_poly.pdbx_seq_one_letter_code
_entity_poly.pdbx_strand_id
1 'polypeptide(L)'
;MAHHEHDEVVVTPQPADKAHIRKIWMTALILGVVTAIEFLIAFTVDNATFRIAVFIGLTIVKAFYIVAEFMHMKYETKSLIWSILIPTIFIIWLIIALLVEGGEVLDARF
;
A
#
# COMPACT_ATOMS: atom_id res chain seq x y z
N MET A 1 -20.54 -39.03 34.34
CA MET A 1 -19.81 -37.77 34.51
C MET A 1 -18.69 -37.79 33.49
N ALA A 2 -18.88 -37.09 32.36
CA ALA A 2 -17.90 -37.07 31.28
C ALA A 2 -16.83 -36.02 31.64
N HIS A 3 -15.60 -36.50 31.86
CA HIS A 3 -14.45 -35.64 32.10
C HIS A 3 -13.98 -35.10 30.75
N HIS A 4 -14.18 -33.80 30.53
CA HIS A 4 -13.55 -33.07 29.43
C HIS A 4 -12.07 -32.86 29.79
N GLU A 5 -11.21 -33.65 29.17
CA GLU A 5 -9.76 -33.50 29.21
C GLU A 5 -9.40 -32.27 28.36
N HIS A 6 -8.91 -31.22 29.01
CA HIS A 6 -8.30 -30.09 28.33
C HIS A 6 -6.93 -30.54 27.81
N ASP A 7 -6.88 -31.00 26.57
CA ASP A 7 -5.64 -31.14 25.82
C ASP A 7 -4.99 -29.75 25.74
N GLU A 8 -3.99 -29.51 26.58
CA GLU A 8 -3.17 -28.31 26.53
C GLU A 8 -2.36 -28.36 25.24
N VAL A 9 -2.91 -27.76 24.18
CA VAL A 9 -2.20 -27.56 22.92
C VAL A 9 -0.99 -26.67 23.22
N VAL A 10 0.14 -27.31 23.53
CA VAL A 10 1.43 -26.65 23.69
C VAL A 10 1.81 -26.09 22.32
N VAL A 11 1.42 -24.86 22.07
CA VAL A 11 1.82 -24.10 20.88
C VAL A 11 3.31 -23.83 21.01
N THR A 12 4.12 -24.72 20.46
CA THR A 12 5.55 -24.48 20.31
C THR A 12 5.70 -23.32 19.31
N PRO A 13 6.36 -22.20 19.68
CA PRO A 13 6.53 -21.09 18.76
C PRO A 13 7.37 -21.55 17.57
N GLN A 14 6.82 -21.44 16.36
CA GLN A 14 7.60 -21.69 15.15
C GLN A 14 8.86 -20.80 15.16
N PRO A 15 10.05 -21.35 14.85
CA PRO A 15 11.28 -20.57 14.87
C PRO A 15 11.18 -19.43 13.85
N ALA A 16 11.49 -18.21 14.28
CA ALA A 16 11.44 -17.02 13.43
C ALA A 16 12.33 -17.19 12.20
N ASP A 17 11.73 -17.10 11.01
CA ASP A 17 12.42 -17.33 9.75
C ASP A 17 13.27 -16.11 9.36
N LYS A 18 14.56 -16.15 9.75
CA LYS A 18 15.51 -15.03 9.61
C LYS A 18 15.71 -14.60 8.16
N ALA A 19 15.53 -15.51 7.21
CA ALA A 19 15.63 -15.22 5.78
C ALA A 19 14.52 -14.27 5.32
N HIS A 20 13.30 -14.47 5.82
CA HIS A 20 12.15 -13.64 5.48
C HIS A 20 12.27 -12.23 6.04
N ILE A 21 12.71 -12.13 7.30
CA ILE A 21 12.94 -10.84 7.97
C ILE A 21 14.02 -10.03 7.24
N ARG A 22 15.11 -10.70 6.81
CA ARG A 22 16.19 -10.04 6.06
C ARG A 22 15.69 -9.49 4.72
N LYS A 23 14.82 -10.22 4.04
CA LYS A 23 14.26 -9.81 2.75
C LYS A 23 13.39 -8.56 2.89
N ILE A 24 12.54 -8.51 3.92
CA ILE A 24 11.73 -7.33 4.27
C ILE A 24 12.63 -6.10 4.49
N TRP A 25 13.69 -6.25 5.29
CA TRP A 25 14.63 -5.16 5.56
C TRP A 25 15.37 -4.67 4.32
N MET A 26 15.76 -5.59 3.44
CA MET A 26 16.45 -5.25 2.20
C MET A 26 15.52 -4.52 1.21
N THR A 27 14.27 -4.95 1.10
CA THR A 27 13.25 -4.26 0.30
C THR A 27 12.94 -2.88 0.87
N ALA A 28 12.86 -2.74 2.20
CA ALA A 28 12.67 -1.45 2.87
C ALA A 28 13.80 -0.47 2.55
N LEU A 29 15.04 -0.94 2.56
CA LEU A 29 16.20 -0.14 2.21
C LEU A 29 16.13 0.32 0.74
N ILE A 30 15.82 -0.59 -0.20
CA ILE A 30 15.69 -0.27 -1.63
C ILE A 30 14.61 0.79 -1.85
N LEU A 31 13.43 0.60 -1.25
CA LEU A 31 12.32 1.54 -1.35
C LEU A 31 12.63 2.89 -0.71
N GLY A 32 13.38 2.90 0.40
CA GLY A 32 13.89 4.11 1.03
C GLY A 32 14.84 4.88 0.11
N VAL A 33 15.79 4.19 -0.52
CA VAL A 33 16.73 4.79 -1.47
C VAL A 33 16.02 5.34 -2.70
N VAL A 34 15.09 4.58 -3.29
CA VAL A 34 14.27 5.06 -4.43
C VAL A 34 13.48 6.31 -4.04
N THR A 35 12.89 6.34 -2.85
CA THR A 35 12.16 7.51 -2.35
C THR A 35 13.10 8.72 -2.16
N ALA A 36 14.30 8.52 -1.62
CA ALA A 36 15.28 9.60 -1.48
C ALA A 36 15.71 10.19 -2.83
N ILE A 37 15.94 9.33 -3.83
CA ILE A 37 16.26 9.76 -5.20
C ILE A 37 15.08 10.51 -5.83
N GLU A 38 13.86 10.01 -5.66
CA GLU A 38 12.64 10.66 -6.15
C GLU A 38 12.51 12.09 -5.60
N PHE A 39 12.71 12.29 -4.29
CA PHE A 39 12.73 13.63 -3.70
C PHE A 39 13.88 14.48 -4.24
N LEU A 40 15.08 13.90 -4.42
CA LEU A 40 16.23 14.64 -4.96
C LEU A 40 15.93 15.18 -6.37
N ILE A 41 15.35 14.35 -7.23
CA ILE A 41 14.91 14.75 -8.58
C ILE A 41 13.79 15.80 -8.49
N ALA A 42 12.84 15.63 -7.57
CA ALA A 42 11.76 16.57 -7.35
C ALA A 42 12.22 17.96 -6.89
N PHE A 43 13.38 18.07 -6.23
CA PHE A 43 13.94 19.35 -5.79
C PHE A 43 14.96 19.96 -6.77
N THR A 44 15.56 19.16 -7.65
CA THR A 44 16.65 19.61 -8.55
C THR A 44 16.22 19.89 -9.98
N VAL A 45 15.08 19.35 -10.43
CA VAL A 45 14.61 19.53 -11.82
C VAL A 45 13.65 20.71 -11.93
N ASP A 46 14.03 21.70 -12.75
CA ASP A 46 13.25 22.92 -12.98
C ASP A 46 12.02 22.71 -13.89
N ASN A 47 12.00 21.65 -14.70
CA ASN A 47 10.88 21.38 -15.59
C ASN A 47 9.69 20.84 -14.78
N ALA A 48 8.71 21.71 -14.51
CA ALA A 48 7.55 21.41 -13.67
C ALA A 48 6.76 20.18 -14.15
N THR A 49 6.49 20.06 -15.45
CA THR A 49 5.71 18.94 -16.00
C THR A 49 6.45 17.62 -15.87
N PHE A 50 7.74 17.59 -16.24
CA PHE A 50 8.56 16.39 -16.13
C PHE A 50 8.73 15.95 -14.68
N ARG A 51 8.96 16.91 -13.78
CA ARG A 51 9.08 16.67 -12.33
C ARG A 51 7.82 16.02 -11.75
N ILE A 52 6.64 16.57 -12.06
CA ILE A 52 5.36 16.04 -11.60
C ILE A 52 5.13 14.63 -12.16
N ALA A 53 5.38 14.43 -13.45
CA ALA A 53 5.18 13.12 -14.09
C ALA A 53 6.08 12.04 -13.49
N VAL A 54 7.38 12.33 -13.29
CA VAL A 54 8.34 11.40 -12.67
C VAL A 54 7.96 11.11 -11.22
N PHE A 55 7.59 12.14 -10.46
CA PHE A 55 7.18 11.97 -9.06
C PHE A 55 5.95 11.07 -8.94
N ILE A 56 4.90 11.31 -9.72
CA ILE A 56 3.69 10.49 -9.74
C ILE A 56 4.02 9.05 -10.18
N GLY A 57 4.80 8.88 -11.26
CA GLY A 57 5.15 7.57 -11.79
C GLY A 57 5.94 6.72 -10.79
N LEU A 58 6.99 7.28 -10.19
CA LEU A 58 7.79 6.58 -9.19
C LEU A 58 7.00 6.30 -7.90
N THR A 59 6.09 7.20 -7.50
CA THR A 59 5.19 6.97 -6.35
C THR A 59 4.27 5.77 -6.59
N ILE A 60 3.73 5.61 -7.80
CA ILE A 60 2.89 4.45 -8.16
C ILE A 60 3.71 3.16 -8.14
N VAL A 61 4.91 3.16 -8.74
CA VAL A 61 5.80 1.98 -8.75
C VAL A 61 6.16 1.56 -7.33
N LYS A 62 6.48 2.53 -6.48
CA LYS A 62 6.72 2.33 -5.05
C LYS A 62 5.52 1.71 -4.35
N ALA A 63 4.32 2.22 -4.57
CA ALA A 63 3.11 1.68 -3.95
C ALA A 63 2.91 0.21 -4.34
N PHE A 64 3.12 -0.14 -5.62
CA PHE A 64 3.10 -1.53 -6.08
C PHE A 64 4.12 -2.41 -5.37
N TYR A 65 5.37 -1.95 -5.23
CA TYR A 65 6.41 -2.71 -4.53
C TYR A 65 6.11 -2.91 -3.04
N ILE A 66 5.55 -1.90 -2.38
CA ILE A 66 5.16 -1.99 -0.97
C ILE A 66 4.06 -3.04 -0.79
N VAL A 67 3.02 -2.96 -1.60
CA VAL A 67 1.89 -3.90 -1.57
C VAL A 67 2.34 -5.32 -1.93
N ALA A 68 3.23 -5.48 -2.91
CA ALA A 68 3.73 -6.79 -3.31
C ALA A 68 4.60 -7.47 -2.24
N GLU A 69 5.52 -6.73 -1.59
CA GLU A 69 6.55 -7.33 -0.73
C GLU A 69 6.26 -7.18 0.78
N PHE A 70 5.66 -6.08 1.25
CA PHE A 70 5.34 -5.91 2.69
C PHE A 70 3.98 -6.46 3.09
N MET A 71 3.04 -6.55 2.14
CA MET A 71 1.70 -7.08 2.43
C MET A 71 1.58 -8.58 2.11
N HIS A 72 2.71 -9.29 1.90
CA HIS A 72 2.78 -10.74 1.65
C HIS A 72 1.94 -11.27 0.46
N MET A 73 1.41 -10.36 -0.37
CA MET A 73 0.38 -10.69 -1.36
C MET A 73 0.87 -11.51 -2.55
N LYS A 74 2.20 -11.59 -2.73
CA LYS A 74 2.80 -12.26 -3.88
C LYS A 74 2.60 -13.78 -3.87
N TYR A 75 2.30 -14.40 -2.72
CA TYR A 75 2.30 -15.86 -2.62
C TYR A 75 1.05 -16.52 -2.02
N GLU A 76 0.21 -15.85 -1.20
CA GLU A 76 -0.86 -16.59 -0.50
C GLU A 76 -2.30 -16.04 -0.58
N THR A 77 -2.59 -14.79 -0.96
CA THR A 77 -3.96 -14.28 -0.75
C THR A 77 -4.43 -13.26 -1.79
N LYS A 78 -5.03 -13.76 -2.88
CA LYS A 78 -5.83 -12.93 -3.80
C LYS A 78 -6.95 -12.16 -3.06
N SER A 79 -7.46 -12.73 -1.96
CA SER A 79 -8.46 -12.10 -1.07
C SER A 79 -7.98 -10.76 -0.49
N LEU A 80 -6.71 -10.68 -0.08
CA LEU A 80 -6.13 -9.45 0.45
C LEU A 80 -6.01 -8.36 -0.63
N ILE A 81 -5.81 -8.73 -1.92
CA ILE A 81 -5.78 -7.76 -3.02
C ILE A 81 -7.14 -7.10 -3.16
N TRP A 82 -8.21 -7.90 -3.10
CA TRP A 82 -9.58 -7.40 -3.12
C TRP A 82 -9.90 -6.54 -1.88
N SER A 83 -9.35 -6.86 -0.71
CA SER A 83 -9.59 -6.05 0.51
C SER A 83 -8.97 -4.65 0.44
N ILE A 84 -7.95 -4.43 -0.39
CA ILE A 84 -7.35 -3.11 -0.63
C ILE A 84 -7.97 -2.42 -1.85
N LEU A 85 -8.20 -3.18 -2.92
CA LEU A 85 -8.73 -2.64 -4.17
C LEU A 85 -10.17 -2.10 -4.02
N ILE A 86 -11.04 -2.82 -3.29
CA ILE A 86 -12.44 -2.42 -3.10
C ILE A 86 -12.55 -1.06 -2.37
N PRO A 87 -11.93 -0.84 -1.19
CA PRO A 87 -11.96 0.47 -0.54
C PRO A 87 -11.34 1.58 -1.40
N THR A 88 -10.26 1.29 -2.14
CA THR A 88 -9.60 2.29 -2.98
C THR A 88 -10.50 2.75 -4.13
N ILE A 89 -11.18 1.82 -4.79
CA ILE A 89 -12.17 2.14 -5.83
C ILE A 89 -13.35 2.93 -5.25
N PHE A 90 -13.84 2.53 -4.08
CA PHE A 90 -14.92 3.24 -3.39
C PHE A 90 -14.55 4.70 -3.07
N ILE A 91 -13.33 4.95 -2.59
CA ILE A 91 -12.82 6.30 -2.32
C ILE A 91 -12.78 7.13 -3.60
N ILE A 92 -12.25 6.58 -4.69
CA ILE A 92 -12.16 7.29 -5.98
C ILE A 92 -13.56 7.66 -6.47
N TRP A 93 -14.49 6.71 -6.40
CA TRP A 93 -15.89 6.94 -6.77
C TRP A 93 -16.53 8.04 -5.89
N LEU A 94 -16.31 8.00 -4.57
CA LEU A 94 -16.83 8.99 -3.62
C LEU A 94 -16.29 10.40 -3.92
N ILE A 95 -15.00 10.53 -4.22
CA ILE A 95 -14.38 11.82 -4.58
C ILE A 95 -15.05 12.38 -5.84
N ILE A 96 -15.25 11.56 -6.86
CA ILE A 96 -15.90 12.00 -8.10
C ILE A 96 -17.35 12.42 -7.82
N ALA A 97 -18.11 11.64 -7.05
CA ALA A 97 -19.48 11.95 -6.70
C ALA A 97 -19.59 13.30 -5.95
N LEU A 98 -18.72 13.53 -4.96
CA LEU A 98 -18.68 14.79 -4.21
C LEU A 98 -18.26 15.99 -5.07
N LEU A 99 -17.37 15.80 -6.05
CA LEU A 99 -17.00 16.87 -6.98
C LEU A 99 -18.15 17.25 -7.92
N VAL A 100 -18.92 16.27 -8.38
CA VAL A 100 -20.09 16.50 -9.24
C VAL A 100 -21.21 17.17 -8.45
N GLU A 101 -21.66 16.57 -7.33
CA GLU A 101 -22.71 17.18 -6.50
C GLU A 101 -22.29 18.54 -5.94
N GLY A 102 -21.02 18.67 -5.52
CA GLY A 102 -20.48 19.94 -5.03
C GLY A 102 -20.46 21.02 -6.10
N GLY A 103 -20.18 20.65 -7.36
CA GLY A 103 -20.27 21.56 -8.51
C GLY A 103 -21.69 22.01 -8.79
N GLU A 104 -22.65 21.08 -8.84
CA GLU A 104 -24.07 21.39 -9.06
C GLU A 104 -24.67 22.25 -7.94
N VAL A 105 -24.29 22.01 -6.68
CA VAL A 105 -24.71 22.84 -5.54
C VAL A 105 -24.13 24.26 -5.63
N LEU A 106 -22.92 24.43 -6.16
CA LEU A 106 -22.32 25.75 -6.33
C LEU A 106 -23.02 26.54 -7.44
N ASP A 107 -23.30 25.89 -8.57
CA ASP A 107 -24.00 26.48 -9.73
C ASP A 107 -25.48 26.78 -9.42
N ALA A 108 -26.14 25.98 -8.57
CA ALA A 108 -27.52 26.24 -8.17
C ALA A 108 -27.68 27.41 -7.17
N ARG A 109 -26.58 27.89 -6.57
CA ARG A 109 -26.58 28.95 -5.55
C ARG A 109 -26.15 30.33 -6.08
N PHE A 110 -25.68 30.40 -7.32
CA PHE A 110 -25.27 31.63 -8.02
C PHE A 110 -25.92 31.72 -9.40
#